data_AF-F3CHR1-F1
#
_entry.id   AF-F3CHR1-F1
#
_cell.length_a   1.000
_cell.length_b   1.000
_cell.length_c   1.000
_cell.angle_alpha   90.00
_cell.angle_beta   90.00
_cell.angle_gamma   90.00
#
_symmetry.space_group_name_H-M   'P 1'
#
loop_
_entity.id
_entity.type
_entity.pdbx_description
1 polymer ?
#
loop_
_entity_poly.entity_id
_entity_poly.type
_entity_poly.pdbx_seq_one_letter_code
_entity_poly.pdbx_strand_id
1 'polypeptide(L)' 'AEKPSFRHAWRHAQHCIIPEVAIYEPDWRSGKAVATRIARADGELLGIAG' A
#
# COMPACT_ATOMS: atom_id res chain seq x y z
N ALA A 1 -9.53 7.33 13.73
CA ALA A 1 -9.81 5.96 13.26
C ALA A 1 -11.05 5.40 13.97
N GLU A 2 -12.16 5.21 13.24
CA GLU A 2 -13.44 4.74 13.81
C GLU A 2 -13.54 3.20 13.87
N LYS A 3 -12.93 2.51 12.90
CA LYS A 3 -13.00 1.05 12.77
C LYS A 3 -12.30 0.33 13.95
N PRO A 4 -12.94 -0.69 14.58
CA PRO A 4 -12.37 -1.44 15.70
C PRO A 4 -10.94 -1.96 15.45
N SER A 5 -10.68 -2.48 14.25
CA SER A 5 -9.39 -3.08 13.89
C SER A 5 -8.23 -2.09 13.84
N PHE A 6 -8.50 -0.78 13.73
CA PHE A 6 -7.44 0.24 13.55
C PHE A 6 -7.43 1.29 14.67
N ARG A 7 -8.52 1.46 15.42
CA ARG A 7 -8.67 2.57 16.38
C ARG A 7 -7.60 2.56 17.48
N HIS A 8 -7.22 1.37 17.97
CA HIS A 8 -6.25 1.24 19.05
C HIS A 8 -4.85 1.60 18.56
N ALA A 9 -4.39 0.96 17.47
CA ALA A 9 -3.09 1.25 16.87
C ALA A 9 -2.93 2.75 16.56
N TRP A 10 -3.95 3.35 15.95
CA TRP A 10 -3.97 4.79 15.67
C TRP A 10 -3.89 5.65 16.95
N ARG A 11 -4.70 5.33 17.98
CA ARG A 11 -4.72 6.10 19.24
C ARG A 11 -3.38 6.06 19.97
N HIS A 12 -2.68 4.93 19.89
CA HIS A 12 -1.41 4.72 20.55
C HIS A 12 -0.20 5.03 19.67
N ALA A 13 -0.41 5.71 18.53
CA ALA A 13 0.64 6.08 17.57
C ALA A 13 1.53 4.90 17.16
N GLN A 14 0.94 3.71 17.04
CA GLN A 14 1.61 2.50 16.55
C GLN A 14 1.70 2.51 15.02
N HIS A 15 2.20 3.63 14.47
CA HIS A 15 2.37 3.80 13.04
C HIS A 15 3.66 3.13 12.59
N CYS A 16 3.72 2.73 11.33
CA CYS A 16 4.93 2.19 10.73
C CYS A 16 5.10 2.65 9.27
N ILE A 17 6.27 2.33 8.71
CA ILE A 17 6.53 2.44 7.29
C ILE A 17 6.81 1.04 6.77
N ILE A 18 6.08 0.64 5.75
CA ILE A 18 6.25 -0.63 5.06
C ILE A 18 7.11 -0.34 3.81
N PRO A 19 8.38 -0.80 3.79
CA PRO A 19 9.26 -0.60 2.64
C PRO A 19 8.96 -1.64 1.55
N GLU A 20 8.65 -1.20 0.34
CA GLU A 20 8.33 -2.10 -0.78
C GLU A 20 8.97 -1.65 -2.10
N VAL A 21 9.34 -2.61 -2.94
CA VAL A 21 9.91 -2.32 -4.27
C VAL A 21 8.84 -1.92 -5.28
N ALA A 22 7.60 -2.36 -5.08
CA ALA A 22 6.45 -2.09 -5.93
C ALA A 22 5.15 -2.52 -5.23
N ILE A 23 4.03 -1.94 -5.64
CA ILE A 23 2.69 -2.48 -5.39
C ILE A 23 2.10 -3.01 -6.69
N TYR A 24 1.03 -3.80 -6.59
CA TYR A 24 0.33 -4.35 -7.74
C TYR A 24 -1.16 -4.06 -7.66
N GLU A 25 -1.68 -3.40 -8.69
CA GLU A 25 -3.11 -3.15 -8.84
C GLU A 25 -3.63 -3.88 -10.08
N PRO A 26 -4.86 -4.40 -10.06
CA PRO A 26 -5.43 -5.06 -11.23
C PRO A 26 -5.82 -4.02 -12.30
N ASP A 27 -5.31 -4.21 -13.52
CA ASP A 27 -5.77 -3.50 -14.70
C ASP A 27 -6.89 -4.29 -15.38
N TRP A 28 -8.07 -3.69 -15.44
CA TRP A 28 -9.29 -4.28 -15.97
C TRP A 28 -9.61 -3.88 -17.42
N ARG A 29 -8.75 -3.09 -18.10
CA ARG A 29 -9.01 -2.61 -19.48
C ARG A 29 -9.24 -3.74 -20.49
N SER A 30 -8.70 -4.92 -20.22
CA SER A 30 -8.86 -6.13 -21.05
C SER A 30 -10.12 -6.96 -20.71
N GLY A 31 -10.89 -6.57 -19.69
CA GLY A 31 -11.96 -7.40 -19.12
C GLY A 31 -11.46 -8.53 -18.20
N LYS A 32 -10.15 -8.64 -17.97
CA LYS A 32 -9.51 -9.57 -17.03
C LYS A 32 -8.67 -8.79 -16.02
N ALA A 33 -8.46 -9.33 -14.82
CA ALA A 33 -7.54 -8.77 -13.84
C ALA A 33 -6.09 -9.03 -14.25
N VAL A 34 -5.44 -8.05 -14.88
CA VAL A 34 -4.01 -8.12 -15.21
C VAL A 34 -3.22 -7.41 -14.12
N ALA A 35 -2.36 -8.15 -13.40
CA ALA A 35 -1.54 -7.56 -12.34
C ALA A 35 -0.58 -6.50 -12.92
N THR A 36 -0.79 -5.24 -12.55
CA THR A 36 0.02 -4.11 -13.03
C THR A 36 0.96 -3.66 -11.93
N ARG A 37 2.26 -3.75 -12.19
CA ARG A 37 3.32 -3.35 -11.27
C ARG A 37 3.47 -1.82 -11.25
N ILE A 38 3.43 -1.23 -10.07
CA ILE A 38 3.65 0.20 -9.84
C ILE A 38 4.87 0.36 -8.92
N ALA A 39 5.90 1.04 -9.40
CA ALA A 39 7.15 1.29 -8.69
C ALA A 39 7.59 2.75 -8.86
N ARG A 40 8.52 3.20 -8.02
CA ARG A 40 9.10 4.55 -8.17
C ARG A 40 9.98 4.63 -9.42
N ALA A 41 9.89 5.76 -10.12
CA ALA A 41 10.66 5.99 -11.34
C ALA A 41 12.17 6.13 -11.10
N ASP A 42 12.56 6.55 -9.89
CA ASP A 42 13.96 6.70 -9.48
C ASP A 42 14.61 5.38 -9.00
N GLY A 43 13.86 4.27 -8.96
CA GLY A 43 14.35 2.97 -8.53
C GLY A 43 14.44 2.77 -7.02
N GLU A 44 14.11 3.79 -6.22
CA GLU A 44 14.06 3.71 -4.76
C GLU A 44 12.83 2.94 -4.26
N LEU A 45 12.80 2.63 -2.95
CA LEU A 45 11.67 1.96 -2.32
C LEU A 45 10.46 2.89 -2.12
N LEU A 46 9.26 2.32 -2.23
CA LEU A 46 8.04 2.91 -1.70
C LEU A 46 8.08 2.84 -0.17
N GLY A 47 7.74 3.94 0.49
CA GLY A 47 7.47 3.96 1.93
C GLY A 47 5.96 4.08 2.13
N ILE A 48 5.30 2.96 2.41
CA ILE A 48 3.84 2.90 2.57
C ILE A 48 3.48 3.11 4.04
N ALA A 49 2.54 4.01 4.33
CA ALA A 49 2.09 4.25 5.70
C ALA A 49 1.29 3.07 6.24
N GLY A 50 1.64 2.62 7.45
CA GLY A 50 0.91 1.62 8.24
C GLY A 50 0.47 2.16 9.60
#